data_AF-A0A936Q3H1-F1
#
_entry.id   AF-A0A936Q3H1-F1
#
_cell.length_a   1.000
_cell.length_b   1.000
_cell.length_c   1.000
_cell.angle_alpha   90.00
_cell.angle_beta   90.00
_cell.angle_gamma   90.00
#
_symmetry.space_group_name_H-M   'P 1'
#
loop_
_entity.id
_entity.type
_entity.pdbx_description
1 polymer ?
#
loop_
_entity_poly.entity_id
_entity_poly.type
_entity_poly.pdbx_seq_one_letter_code
_entity_poly.pdbx_strand_id
1 'polypeptide(L)'
;MFQRLAHAILLAVPALTLVGCEDEPELITYDWDVVFAGYEDLCNDPPKASQESFTYALLFDGSTSALTIGGEGFANGTRAGCTMDYQSAVIGEDRDGGAVQWQLTGSAYYRTGGESCNMDERVEEVFGDAGVDWATYGYDPQMPLTDVDWVGIETFTIVGSEVESIPLGCTYSAVVSGVYLGEF
;
A
#
# COMPACT_ATOMS: atom_id res chain seq x y z
N MET A 1 -17.15 -53.18 -3.05
CA MET A 1 -16.48 -54.51 -2.97
C MET A 1 -15.52 -54.62 -4.13
N PHE A 2 -14.23 -54.32 -3.90
CA PHE A 2 -13.02 -54.56 -4.72
C PHE A 2 -11.91 -53.83 -3.93
N GLN A 3 -11.21 -54.40 -2.95
CA GLN A 3 -10.39 -55.60 -2.83
C GLN A 3 -9.13 -55.61 -3.72
N ARG A 4 -8.02 -55.17 -3.08
CA ARG A 4 -6.60 -55.55 -3.20
C ARG A 4 -5.79 -55.04 -4.39
N LEU A 5 -4.75 -54.26 -4.07
CA LEU A 5 -3.35 -54.66 -4.28
C LEU A 5 -2.42 -53.79 -3.43
N ALA A 6 -2.01 -54.35 -2.29
CA ALA A 6 -0.92 -53.82 -1.47
C ALA A 6 0.41 -54.18 -2.18
N HIS A 7 1.03 -53.19 -2.83
CA HIS A 7 2.42 -53.28 -3.25
C HIS A 7 3.28 -52.67 -2.14
N ALA A 8 3.99 -53.55 -1.42
CA ALA A 8 5.08 -53.18 -0.54
C ALA A 8 6.25 -52.71 -1.42
N ILE A 9 6.35 -51.40 -1.63
CA ILE A 9 7.54 -50.77 -2.20
C ILE A 9 8.42 -50.36 -1.02
N LEU A 10 9.44 -51.18 -0.77
CA LEU A 10 10.55 -50.88 0.12
C LEU A 10 11.46 -49.87 -0.61
N LEU A 11 11.09 -48.59 -0.57
CA LEU A 11 11.91 -47.49 -1.07
C LEU A 11 13.04 -47.24 -0.08
N ALA A 12 14.28 -47.48 -0.52
CA ALA A 12 15.48 -47.08 0.16
C ALA A 12 15.42 -45.57 0.44
N VAL A 13 15.44 -45.18 1.71
CA VAL A 13 15.58 -43.79 2.15
C VAL A 13 17.02 -43.37 1.86
N PRO A 14 17.28 -42.52 0.85
CA PRO A 14 18.60 -41.90 0.75
C PRO A 14 18.78 -41.06 2.00
N ALA A 15 19.91 -41.23 2.68
CA ALA A 15 20.34 -40.34 3.74
C ALA A 15 20.39 -38.91 3.18
N LEU A 16 19.35 -38.12 3.44
CA LEU A 16 19.35 -36.69 3.18
C LEU A 16 20.50 -36.11 4.00
N THR A 17 21.55 -35.71 3.31
CA THR A 17 22.56 -34.80 3.83
C THR A 17 21.84 -33.60 4.41
N LEU A 18 22.11 -33.32 5.69
CA LEU A 18 21.73 -32.11 6.40
C LEU A 18 22.14 -30.89 5.58
N VAL A 19 21.25 -30.40 4.72
CA VAL A 19 21.31 -29.02 4.25
C VAL A 19 20.96 -28.22 5.49
N GLY A 20 21.96 -27.55 6.07
CA GLY A 20 21.72 -26.62 7.16
C GLY A 20 20.69 -25.61 6.68
N CYS A 21 19.61 -25.44 7.43
CA CYS A 21 18.78 -24.25 7.28
C CYS A 21 19.71 -23.07 7.61
N GLU A 22 20.19 -22.37 6.59
CA GLU A 22 20.73 -21.03 6.80
C GLU A 22 19.55 -20.18 7.26
N ASP A 23 19.71 -19.50 8.39
CA ASP A 23 18.69 -18.59 8.91
C ASP A 23 18.37 -17.57 7.81
N GLU A 24 17.09 -17.42 7.47
CA GLU A 24 16.66 -16.41 6.50
C GLU A 24 17.08 -15.03 7.05
N PRO A 25 17.71 -14.17 6.22
CA PRO A 25 18.13 -12.86 6.69
C PRO A 25 16.91 -12.06 7.17
N GLU A 26 17.04 -11.43 8.34
CA GLU A 26 16.04 -10.49 8.83
C GLU A 26 15.91 -9.35 7.81
N LEU A 27 14.69 -9.16 7.30
CA LEU A 27 14.37 -8.10 6.36
C LEU A 27 14.07 -6.82 7.14
N ILE A 28 14.85 -5.78 6.87
CA ILE A 28 14.69 -4.46 7.49
C ILE A 28 13.50 -3.75 6.84
N THR A 29 12.54 -3.27 7.65
CA THR A 29 11.44 -2.43 7.17
C THR A 29 11.55 -0.99 7.66
N TYR A 30 10.98 -0.09 6.88
CA TYR A 30 10.86 1.33 7.20
C TYR A 30 9.38 1.62 7.37
N ASP A 31 8.98 2.17 8.52
CA ASP A 31 7.57 2.29 8.86
C ASP A 31 7.12 3.76 8.90
N TRP A 32 5.92 4.03 8.40
CA TRP A 32 5.24 5.34 8.47
C TRP A 32 3.82 5.19 8.99
N ASP A 33 3.38 6.12 9.83
CA ASP A 33 1.97 6.32 10.16
C ASP A 33 1.36 7.26 9.12
N VAL A 34 0.53 6.73 8.23
CA VAL A 34 0.00 7.40 7.05
C VAL A 34 -1.49 7.66 7.22
N VAL A 35 -1.87 8.92 7.04
CA VAL A 35 -3.26 9.36 6.91
C VAL A 35 -3.62 9.44 5.44
N PHE A 36 -4.74 8.82 5.13
CA PHE A 36 -5.41 8.81 3.85
C PHE A 36 -6.58 9.79 3.87
N ALA A 37 -6.66 10.72 2.90
CA ALA A 37 -7.73 11.70 2.80
C ALA A 37 -8.31 11.74 1.38
N GLY A 38 -9.51 11.19 1.20
CA GLY A 38 -10.20 11.16 -0.09
C GLY A 38 -10.73 12.55 -0.49
N TYR A 39 -10.36 13.04 -1.67
CA TYR A 39 -10.78 14.36 -2.17
C TYR A 39 -11.61 14.32 -3.46
N GLU A 40 -11.53 13.24 -4.21
CA GLU A 40 -12.37 13.02 -5.38
C GLU A 40 -12.99 11.63 -5.31
N ASP A 41 -14.32 11.56 -5.52
CA ASP A 41 -15.09 10.32 -5.56
C ASP A 41 -16.01 10.39 -6.78
N LEU A 42 -15.58 9.73 -7.86
CA LEU A 42 -16.33 9.61 -9.11
C LEU A 42 -17.22 8.37 -9.14
N CYS A 43 -17.29 7.63 -8.03
CA CYS A 43 -18.05 6.39 -7.90
C CYS A 43 -19.35 6.57 -7.14
N ASN A 44 -19.53 7.65 -6.39
CA ASN A 44 -20.77 8.00 -5.69
C ASN A 44 -21.30 9.38 -6.12
N ASP A 45 -22.64 9.50 -6.20
CA ASP A 45 -23.33 10.78 -6.35
C ASP A 45 -24.41 10.89 -5.25
N PRO A 46 -24.22 11.75 -4.23
CA PRO A 46 -23.12 12.71 -4.07
C PRO A 46 -21.79 12.04 -3.67
N PRO A 47 -20.64 12.71 -3.92
CA PRO A 47 -19.32 12.27 -3.45
C PRO A 47 -19.29 12.03 -1.94
N LYS A 48 -18.59 10.98 -1.50
CA LYS A 48 -18.40 10.69 -0.07
C LYS A 48 -16.96 11.01 0.33
N ALA A 49 -16.83 11.87 1.34
CA ALA A 49 -15.54 12.08 1.98
C ALA A 49 -15.16 10.84 2.81
N SER A 50 -13.89 10.46 2.77
CA SER A 50 -13.31 9.40 3.61
C SER A 50 -11.97 9.86 4.19
N GLN A 51 -11.69 9.38 5.39
CA GLN A 51 -10.40 9.57 6.05
C GLN A 51 -10.08 8.32 6.86
N GLU A 52 -8.90 7.77 6.63
CA GLU A 52 -8.43 6.54 7.29
C GLU A 52 -6.94 6.68 7.64
N SER A 53 -6.46 5.86 8.57
CA SER A 53 -5.06 5.83 8.98
C SER A 53 -4.51 4.41 8.90
N PHE A 54 -3.29 4.28 8.42
CA PHE A 54 -2.62 3.01 8.18
C PHE A 54 -1.16 3.09 8.59
N THR A 55 -0.57 1.97 9.02
CA THR A 55 0.88 1.86 9.10
C THR A 55 1.41 1.25 7.81
N TYR A 56 2.17 2.04 7.07
CA TYR A 56 2.88 1.60 5.88
C TYR A 56 4.24 1.09 6.28
N ALA A 57 4.63 -0.09 5.81
CA ALA A 57 5.99 -0.60 5.95
C ALA A 57 6.57 -0.89 4.57
N LEU A 58 7.72 -0.26 4.26
CA LEU A 58 8.46 -0.49 3.03
C LEU A 58 9.67 -1.39 3.26
N LEU A 59 9.79 -2.40 2.39
CA LEU A 59 11.02 -3.13 2.17
C LEU A 59 11.68 -2.62 0.88
N PHE A 60 12.98 -2.35 0.92
CA PHE A 60 13.74 -1.92 -0.26
C PHE A 60 14.71 -3.01 -0.75
N ASP A 61 14.67 -3.30 -2.05
CA ASP A 61 15.68 -4.10 -2.75
C ASP A 61 16.16 -3.35 -4.01
N GLY A 62 17.36 -2.77 -3.92
CA GLY A 62 17.90 -1.96 -5.01
C GLY A 62 17.01 -0.77 -5.36
N SER A 63 16.43 -0.75 -6.57
CA SER A 63 15.46 0.28 -6.99
C SER A 63 14.00 -0.15 -6.82
N THR A 64 13.75 -1.36 -6.33
CA THR A 64 12.41 -1.88 -6.11
C THR A 64 11.99 -1.70 -4.66
N SER A 65 10.68 -1.59 -4.44
CA SER A 65 10.08 -1.53 -3.12
C SER A 65 8.89 -2.48 -3.03
N ALA A 66 8.70 -3.07 -1.85
CA ALA A 66 7.48 -3.77 -1.48
C ALA A 66 6.82 -3.00 -0.34
N LEU A 67 5.57 -2.60 -0.54
CA LEU A 67 4.74 -1.91 0.44
C LEU A 67 3.82 -2.93 1.10
N THR A 68 3.82 -2.91 2.43
CA THR A 68 2.94 -3.73 3.25
C THR A 68 2.08 -2.85 4.15
N ILE A 69 0.88 -3.34 4.47
CA ILE A 69 -0.02 -2.72 5.45
C ILE A 69 -0.40 -3.82 6.44
N GLY A 70 -0.17 -3.57 7.74
CA GLY A 70 -0.39 -4.60 8.76
C GLY A 70 0.45 -5.87 8.58
N GLY A 71 1.60 -5.76 7.92
CA GLY A 71 2.50 -6.88 7.59
C GLY A 71 2.07 -7.70 6.37
N GLU A 72 0.95 -7.39 5.73
CA GLU A 72 0.50 -8.05 4.51
C GLU A 72 0.95 -7.29 3.27
N GLY A 73 1.42 -8.02 2.25
CA GLY A 73 1.82 -7.43 0.97
C GLY A 73 0.68 -6.69 0.29
N PHE A 74 0.85 -5.39 0.08
CA PHE A 74 -0.19 -4.51 -0.46
C PHE A 74 0.13 -4.03 -1.88
N ALA A 75 1.31 -3.46 -2.08
CA ALA A 75 1.74 -2.93 -3.38
C ALA A 75 3.22 -3.16 -3.64
N ASN A 76 3.61 -3.09 -4.91
CA ASN A 76 5.01 -3.10 -5.32
C ASN A 76 5.31 -1.81 -6.09
N GLY A 77 6.53 -1.32 -5.96
CA GLY A 77 6.92 -0.05 -6.54
C GLY A 77 8.37 0.03 -6.97
N THR A 78 8.70 1.21 -7.49
CA THR A 78 10.05 1.60 -7.86
C THR A 78 10.39 2.95 -7.29
N ARG A 79 11.65 3.11 -6.86
CA ARG A 79 12.16 4.36 -6.29
C ARG A 79 13.16 5.07 -7.19
N ALA A 80 13.11 6.40 -7.18
CA ALA A 80 14.05 7.26 -7.88
C ALA A 80 14.39 8.49 -7.02
N GLY A 81 15.42 8.36 -6.18
CA GLY A 81 15.71 9.39 -5.17
C GLY A 81 14.61 9.41 -4.10
N CYS A 82 14.00 10.57 -3.86
CA CYS A 82 12.93 10.76 -2.87
C CYS A 82 11.54 10.36 -3.37
N THR A 83 11.40 9.92 -4.63
CA THR A 83 10.10 9.56 -5.21
C THR A 83 9.93 8.06 -5.26
N MET A 84 8.69 7.62 -5.05
CA MET A 84 8.26 6.25 -5.24
C MET A 84 6.95 6.20 -6.02
N ASP A 85 6.94 5.40 -7.07
CA ASP A 85 5.74 5.00 -7.79
C ASP A 85 5.38 3.56 -7.39
N TYR A 86 4.12 3.28 -7.10
CA TYR A 86 3.69 1.96 -6.66
C TYR A 86 2.30 1.58 -7.18
N GLN A 87 2.06 0.28 -7.28
CA GLN A 87 0.82 -0.29 -7.76
C GLN A 87 0.44 -1.53 -6.93
N SER A 88 -0.82 -1.62 -6.52
CA SER A 88 -1.34 -2.79 -5.84
C SER A 88 -1.66 -3.92 -6.81
N ALA A 89 -1.81 -5.13 -6.28
CA ALA A 89 -2.56 -6.17 -6.97
C ALA A 89 -4.04 -5.76 -7.14
N VAL A 90 -4.80 -6.53 -7.92
CA VAL A 90 -6.27 -6.40 -7.92
C VAL A 90 -6.80 -6.98 -6.62
N ILE A 91 -7.48 -6.15 -5.84
CA ILE A 91 -8.04 -6.51 -4.54
C ILE A 91 -9.55 -6.65 -4.69
N GLY A 92 -10.10 -7.76 -4.20
CA GLY A 92 -11.53 -8.02 -4.18
C GLY A 92 -12.13 -7.77 -2.80
N GLU A 93 -13.33 -7.20 -2.76
CA GLU A 93 -14.10 -6.92 -1.56
C GLU A 93 -15.57 -7.30 -1.79
N ASP A 94 -16.20 -7.99 -0.84
CA ASP A 94 -17.63 -8.26 -0.88
C ASP A 94 -18.41 -7.07 -0.31
N ARG A 95 -19.36 -6.54 -1.08
CA ARG A 95 -20.25 -5.46 -0.65
C ARG A 95 -21.72 -5.87 -0.72
N ASP A 96 -22.59 -5.06 -0.14
CA ASP A 96 -24.03 -5.20 -0.33
C ASP A 96 -24.36 -5.08 -1.82
N GLY A 97 -24.73 -6.20 -2.44
CA GLY A 97 -25.06 -6.28 -3.86
C GLY A 97 -24.08 -7.09 -4.72
N GLY A 98 -22.93 -7.51 -4.18
CA GLY A 98 -21.98 -8.38 -4.89
C GLY A 98 -20.52 -7.99 -4.67
N ALA A 99 -19.63 -8.71 -5.34
CA ALA A 99 -18.20 -8.45 -5.26
C ALA A 99 -17.80 -7.21 -6.06
N VAL A 100 -16.84 -6.46 -5.52
CA VAL A 100 -16.17 -5.33 -6.18
C VAL A 100 -14.68 -5.61 -6.21
N GLN A 101 -14.02 -5.27 -7.32
CA GLN A 101 -12.58 -5.39 -7.48
C GLN A 101 -11.99 -4.03 -7.83
N TRP A 102 -10.91 -3.67 -7.15
CA TRP A 102 -10.23 -2.42 -7.34
C TRP A 102 -8.72 -2.59 -7.41
N GLN A 103 -8.06 -1.60 -7.99
CA GLN A 103 -6.61 -1.53 -8.04
C GLN A 103 -6.17 -0.11 -7.68
N LEU A 104 -5.11 -0.02 -6.89
CA LEU A 104 -4.47 1.24 -6.52
C LEU A 104 -3.23 1.49 -7.37
N THR A 105 -3.07 2.74 -7.78
CA THR A 105 -1.79 3.32 -8.22
C THR A 105 -1.49 4.54 -7.36
N GLY A 106 -0.25 4.67 -6.92
CA GLY A 106 0.21 5.80 -6.11
C GLY A 106 1.56 6.32 -6.55
N SER A 107 1.77 7.61 -6.28
CA SER A 107 3.07 8.28 -6.39
C SER A 107 3.27 9.12 -5.14
N ALA A 108 4.40 8.94 -4.47
CA ALA A 108 4.71 9.63 -3.23
C ALA A 108 6.15 10.14 -3.19
N TYR A 109 6.33 11.26 -2.50
CA TYR A 109 7.60 11.68 -1.94
C TYR A 109 7.73 11.09 -0.53
N TYR A 110 8.90 10.55 -0.21
CA TYR A 110 9.17 10.00 1.10
C TYR A 110 10.58 10.37 1.57
N ARG A 111 10.82 10.27 2.87
CA ARG A 111 12.15 10.26 3.47
C ARG A 111 12.25 9.20 4.56
N THR A 112 13.36 8.46 4.56
CA THR A 112 13.78 7.63 5.69
C THR A 112 14.77 8.43 6.52
N GLY A 113 14.50 8.65 7.81
CA GLY A 113 15.22 9.60 8.68
C GLY A 113 16.70 9.84 8.34
N GLY A 114 17.00 11.03 7.78
CA GLY A 114 18.36 11.42 7.36
C GLY A 114 18.50 11.87 5.90
N GLU A 115 17.50 11.62 5.05
CA GLU A 115 17.49 12.10 3.67
C GLU A 115 17.14 13.59 3.57
N SER A 116 17.76 14.29 2.61
CA SER A 116 17.59 15.74 2.35
C SER A 116 16.36 16.08 1.50
N CYS A 117 15.32 15.25 1.52
CA CYS A 117 14.11 15.51 0.75
C CYS A 117 13.41 16.75 1.34
N ASN A 118 13.17 17.78 0.52
CA ASN A 118 12.51 19.01 0.95
C ASN A 118 10.99 18.78 1.11
N MET A 119 10.59 18.14 2.21
CA MET A 119 9.20 17.72 2.40
C MET A 119 8.23 18.90 2.50
N ASP A 120 8.63 20.02 3.09
CA ASP A 120 7.77 21.21 3.20
C ASP A 120 7.29 21.68 1.82
N GLU A 121 8.20 21.78 0.85
CA GLU A 121 7.88 22.14 -0.54
C GLU A 121 6.99 21.07 -1.22
N ARG A 122 7.24 19.78 -0.95
CA ARG A 122 6.46 18.69 -1.55
C ARG A 122 5.05 18.59 -1.01
N VAL A 123 4.85 18.88 0.27
CA VAL A 123 3.51 18.91 0.85
C VAL A 123 2.70 20.04 0.23
N GLU A 124 3.26 21.24 0.15
CA GLU A 124 2.58 22.38 -0.50
C GLU A 124 2.24 22.09 -1.97
N GLU A 125 3.16 21.47 -2.72
CA GLU A 125 2.96 21.07 -4.11
C GLU A 125 1.82 20.04 -4.25
N VAL A 126 1.90 18.91 -3.54
CA VAL A 126 0.94 17.81 -3.68
C VAL A 126 -0.48 18.24 -3.30
N PHE A 127 -0.64 18.95 -2.18
CA PHE A 127 -1.96 19.41 -1.75
C PHE A 127 -2.50 20.52 -2.66
N GLY A 128 -1.62 21.42 -3.12
CA GLY A 128 -1.96 22.49 -4.05
C GLY A 128 -2.46 21.94 -5.39
N ASP A 129 -1.78 20.95 -5.96
CA ASP A 129 -2.15 20.30 -7.22
C ASP A 129 -3.45 19.50 -7.10
N ALA A 130 -3.67 18.84 -5.95
CA ALA A 130 -4.93 18.14 -5.67
C ALA A 130 -6.12 19.09 -5.42
N GLY A 131 -5.87 20.41 -5.28
CA GLY A 131 -6.90 21.38 -4.92
C GLY A 131 -7.48 21.14 -3.52
N VAL A 132 -6.72 20.47 -2.65
CA VAL A 132 -7.13 20.07 -1.31
C VAL A 132 -6.70 21.14 -0.31
N ASP A 133 -7.68 21.72 0.38
CA ASP A 133 -7.39 22.58 1.52
C ASP A 133 -7.00 21.72 2.73
N TRP A 134 -5.74 21.83 3.14
CA TRP A 134 -5.18 21.13 4.29
C TRP A 134 -5.99 21.36 5.58
N ALA A 135 -6.60 22.54 5.74
CA ALA A 135 -7.41 22.87 6.91
C ALA A 135 -8.75 22.12 6.94
N THR A 136 -9.22 21.64 5.78
CA THR A 136 -10.53 20.98 5.65
C THR A 136 -10.47 19.50 6.03
N TYR A 137 -9.31 18.84 5.88
CA TYR A 137 -9.19 17.38 6.05
C TYR A 137 -8.81 16.91 7.46
N GLY A 138 -9.02 17.75 8.47
CA GLY A 138 -8.95 17.33 9.87
C GLY A 138 -7.56 16.84 10.30
N TYR A 139 -6.52 17.09 9.50
CA TYR A 139 -5.16 16.98 9.99
C TYR A 139 -5.05 17.94 11.17
N ASP A 140 -4.58 17.44 12.31
CA ASP A 140 -4.42 18.28 13.48
C ASP A 140 -3.64 19.53 13.04
N PRO A 141 -4.21 20.74 13.15
CA PRO A 141 -3.50 21.98 12.80
C PRO A 141 -2.21 22.17 13.62
N GLN A 142 -1.92 21.26 14.56
CA GLN A 142 -0.68 21.18 15.32
C GLN A 142 0.39 20.27 14.73
N MET A 143 0.12 19.39 13.76
CA MET A 143 1.22 18.66 13.13
C MET A 143 1.98 19.61 12.21
N PRO A 144 3.23 19.96 12.54
CA PRO A 144 4.03 20.82 11.70
C PRO A 144 4.29 20.13 10.36
N LEU A 145 4.23 20.87 9.25
CA LEU A 145 4.64 20.36 7.93
C LEU A 145 6.05 19.75 7.96
N THR A 146 6.90 20.25 8.86
CA THR A 146 8.26 19.77 9.07
C THR A 146 8.33 18.31 9.50
N ASP A 147 7.24 17.75 10.03
CA ASP A 147 7.19 16.40 10.57
C ASP A 147 6.62 15.39 9.53
N VAL A 148 6.18 15.86 8.37
CA VAL A 148 5.69 14.98 7.30
C VAL A 148 6.86 14.32 6.58
N ASP A 149 6.97 13.01 6.69
CA ASP A 149 8.01 12.18 6.08
C ASP A 149 7.52 11.40 4.86
N TRP A 150 6.22 11.42 4.59
CA TRP A 150 5.57 10.84 3.44
C TRP A 150 4.49 11.77 2.91
N VAL A 151 4.45 12.05 1.61
CA VAL A 151 3.33 12.77 0.99
C VAL A 151 3.14 12.34 -0.46
N GLY A 152 1.91 12.08 -0.88
CA GLY A 152 1.64 11.60 -2.23
C GLY A 152 0.17 11.63 -2.62
N ILE A 153 -0.09 11.14 -3.84
CA ILE A 153 -1.43 10.96 -4.38
C ILE A 153 -1.64 9.48 -4.65
N GLU A 154 -2.81 8.98 -4.27
CA GLU A 154 -3.28 7.64 -4.58
C GLU A 154 -4.57 7.70 -5.38
N THR A 155 -4.72 6.78 -6.34
CA THR A 155 -5.94 6.62 -7.13
C THR A 155 -6.36 5.16 -7.14
N PHE A 156 -7.58 4.91 -6.69
CA PHE A 156 -8.24 3.60 -6.71
C PHE A 156 -9.14 3.58 -7.93
N THR A 157 -8.96 2.58 -8.78
CA THR A 157 -9.82 2.36 -9.94
C THR A 157 -10.63 1.10 -9.74
N ILE A 158 -11.95 1.19 -9.93
CA ILE A 158 -12.82 0.00 -9.97
C ILE A 158 -12.55 -0.76 -11.28
N VAL A 159 -11.96 -1.95 -11.17
CA VAL A 159 -11.61 -2.80 -12.32
C VAL A 159 -12.60 -3.95 -12.53
N GLY A 160 -13.44 -4.23 -11.53
CA GLY A 160 -14.54 -5.21 -11.58
C GLY A 160 -15.65 -4.85 -10.59
N SER A 161 -16.91 -5.13 -10.91
CA SER A 161 -18.04 -4.87 -10.02
C SER A 161 -19.25 -5.71 -10.43
N GLU A 162 -19.85 -6.40 -9.46
CA GLU A 162 -21.17 -7.02 -9.57
C GLU A 162 -22.27 -6.10 -9.01
N VAL A 163 -21.89 -5.00 -8.36
CA VAL A 163 -22.81 -4.03 -7.76
C VAL A 163 -23.23 -3.01 -8.82
N GLU A 164 -24.50 -3.03 -9.23
CA GLU A 164 -25.05 -2.17 -10.30
C GLU A 164 -24.82 -0.67 -10.06
N SER A 165 -24.79 -0.23 -8.80
CA SER A 165 -24.56 1.17 -8.44
C SER A 165 -23.10 1.61 -8.50
N ILE A 166 -22.14 0.71 -8.73
CA ILE A 166 -20.70 1.03 -8.77
C ILE A 166 -20.21 0.82 -10.22
N PRO A 167 -20.03 1.90 -11.00
CA PRO A 167 -19.62 1.80 -12.39
C PRO A 167 -18.17 1.32 -12.52
N LEU A 168 -17.90 0.46 -13.51
CA LEU A 168 -16.54 0.07 -13.87
C LEU A 168 -15.75 1.29 -14.38
N GLY A 169 -14.50 1.38 -13.96
CA GLY A 169 -13.58 2.47 -14.34
C GLY A 169 -13.79 3.77 -13.58
N CYS A 170 -14.75 3.84 -12.64
CA CYS A 170 -14.82 4.98 -11.74
C CYS A 170 -13.63 4.97 -10.77
N THR A 171 -13.27 6.16 -10.30
CA THR A 171 -12.08 6.37 -9.46
C THR A 171 -12.41 7.05 -8.15
N TYR A 172 -11.59 6.74 -7.15
CA TYR A 172 -11.46 7.50 -5.93
C TYR A 172 -10.02 8.01 -5.86
N SER A 173 -9.82 9.30 -5.62
CA SER A 173 -8.50 9.88 -5.48
C SER A 173 -8.32 10.48 -4.09
N ALA A 174 -7.12 10.31 -3.57
CA ALA A 174 -6.78 10.73 -2.22
C ALA A 174 -5.38 11.32 -2.17
N VAL A 175 -5.21 12.22 -1.21
CA VAL A 175 -3.89 12.65 -0.75
C VAL A 175 -3.53 11.76 0.44
N VAL A 176 -2.28 11.30 0.46
CA VAL A 176 -1.70 10.59 1.58
C VAL A 176 -0.60 11.42 2.20
N SER A 177 -0.53 11.42 3.52
CA SER A 177 0.53 12.09 4.28
C SER A 177 0.87 11.30 5.53
N GLY A 178 2.14 11.17 5.88
CA GLY A 178 2.53 10.38 7.05
C GLY A 178 3.85 10.78 7.70
N VAL A 179 4.07 10.24 8.89
CA VAL A 179 5.25 10.46 9.73
C VAL A 179 6.05 9.17 9.86
N TYR A 180 7.36 9.27 9.75
CA TYR A 180 8.28 8.15 9.86
C TYR A 180 8.39 7.69 11.31
N LEU A 181 8.15 6.40 11.53
CA LEU A 181 8.15 5.77 12.85
C LEU A 181 9.50 5.15 13.21
N GLY A 182 10.29 4.79 12.19
CA GLY A 182 11.61 4.19 12.38
C GLY A 182 11.88 2.99 11.47
N GLU A 183 13.02 2.38 11.72
CA GLU A 183 13.51 1.16 11.07
C GLU A 183 13.31 0.00 12.05
N PHE A 184 12.78 -1.13 11.56
CA PHE A 184 12.43 -2.31 12.36
C PHE A 184 12.99 -3.60 11.77
#